data_AF-A0A9X2FRP4-F1
#
_entry.id   AF-A0A9X2FRP4-F1
#
_cell.length_a   1.000
_cell.length_b   1.000
_cell.length_c   1.000
_cell.angle_alpha   90.00
_cell.angle_beta   90.00
_cell.angle_gamma   90.00
#
_symmetry.space_group_name_H-M   'P 1'
#
loop_
_entity.id
_entity.type
_entity.pdbx_description
1 polymer ?
#
loop_
_entity_poly.entity_id
_entity_poly.type
_entity_poly.pdbx_seq_one_letter_code
_entity_poly.pdbx_strand_id
1 'polypeptide(L)' 'MIFTVAIDGPAAAGKGTVGRAVAAHFGFAHLDTGLLYRAVGALVLKGAEPVAAARGLVPEALEQPGLRSPEVAQAASEV' A
#
# COMPACT_ATOMS: atom_id res chain seq x y z
N MET A 1 -7.11 16.86 17.03
CA MET A 1 -6.56 16.36 15.76
C MET A 1 -5.25 15.66 16.05
N ILE A 2 -5.03 14.48 15.47
CA ILE A 2 -3.76 13.76 15.52
C ILE A 2 -2.82 14.37 14.48
N PHE A 3 -1.54 14.56 14.82
CA PHE A 3 -0.54 15.07 13.88
C PHE A 3 -0.22 13.99 12.84
N THR A 4 -0.29 14.32 11.55
CA THR A 4 -0.11 13.36 10.44
C THR A 4 0.99 13.84 9.50
N VAL A 5 1.85 12.91 9.08
CA VAL A 5 2.97 13.17 8.18
C VAL A 5 2.79 12.38 6.89
N ALA A 6 2.78 13.06 5.75
CA ALA A 6 2.82 12.43 4.43
C ALA A 6 4.28 12.36 3.94
N ILE A 7 4.66 11.24 3.31
CA ILE A 7 6.01 11.01 2.78
C ILE A 7 5.90 10.59 1.32
N ASP A 8 6.16 11.55 0.42
CA ASP A 8 6.02 11.40 -1.03
C ASP A 8 7.38 11.40 -1.75
N GLY A 9 7.39 10.92 -2.99
CA GLY A 9 8.60 10.80 -3.82
C GLY A 9 8.51 9.64 -4.82
N PRO A 10 9.50 9.46 -5.71
CA PRO A 10 9.42 8.47 -6.79
C PRO A 10 9.46 7.02 -6.30
N ALA A 11 9.14 6.08 -7.19
CA ALA A 11 9.32 4.65 -6.93
C ALA A 11 10.79 4.36 -6.53
N ALA A 12 10.99 3.37 -5.66
CA ALA A 12 12.30 2.97 -5.13
C ALA A 12 13.10 4.03 -4.34
N ALA A 13 12.54 5.21 -4.04
CA ALA A 13 13.21 6.25 -3.25
C ALA A 13 13.37 5.94 -1.74
N GLY A 14 13.03 4.73 -1.28
CA GLY A 14 13.15 4.35 0.13
C GLY A 14 12.06 4.89 1.07
N LYS A 15 10.99 5.50 0.56
CA LYS A 15 9.91 6.12 1.34
C LYS A 15 9.33 5.25 2.44
N GLY A 16 8.99 3.99 2.12
CA GLY A 16 8.44 3.06 3.11
C GLY A 16 9.43 2.70 4.22
N THR A 17 10.74 2.69 3.91
CA THR A 17 11.79 2.47 4.92
C THR A 17 11.90 3.68 5.85
N VAL A 18 11.96 4.89 5.29
CA VAL A 18 12.01 6.13 6.08
C VAL A 18 10.74 6.31 6.89
N GLY A 19 9.57 6.09 6.30
CA GLY A 19 8.28 6.21 6.98
C GLY A 19 8.14 5.28 8.17
N ARG A 20 8.57 4.01 8.05
CA ARG A 20 8.61 3.09 9.19
C ARG A 20 9.56 3.58 10.28
N ALA A 21 10.74 4.07 9.92
CA ALA A 21 11.72 4.57 10.90
C ALA A 21 11.21 5.83 11.63
N VAL A 22 10.61 6.77 10.91
CA VAL A 22 9.99 7.98 11.47
C VAL A 22 8.85 7.61 12.41
N ALA A 23 7.96 6.71 11.99
CA ALA A 23 6.85 6.27 12.80
C ALA A 23 7.31 5.58 14.10
N ALA A 24 8.31 4.70 14.01
CA ALA A 24 8.89 4.05 15.18
C ALA A 24 9.57 5.04 16.14
N HIS A 25 10.29 6.04 15.61
CA HIS A 25 11.00 7.03 16.43
C HIS A 25 10.05 7.94 17.21
N PHE A 26 8.94 8.35 16.60
CA PHE A 26 7.96 9.27 17.22
C PHE A 26 6.72 8.59 17.81
N GLY A 27 6.62 7.25 17.74
CA GLY A 27 5.47 6.50 18.24
C GLY A 27 4.20 6.68 17.40
N PHE A 28 4.32 6.93 16.09
CA PHE A 28 3.17 7.04 15.20
C PHE A 28 2.76 5.68 14.62
N ALA A 29 1.49 5.58 14.24
CA ALA A 29 1.05 4.53 13.32
C ALA A 29 1.68 4.77 11.94
N HIS A 30 1.99 3.68 11.23
CA HIS A 30 2.52 3.72 9.87
C HIS A 30 1.52 3.12 8.89
N LEU A 31 1.11 3.89 7.89
CA LEU A 31 0.24 3.44 6.80
C LEU A 31 1.03 3.38 5.49
N ASP A 32 1.18 2.19 4.91
CA ASP A 32 1.81 2.00 3.59
C ASP A 32 0.71 2.01 2.51
N THR A 33 0.44 3.18 1.95
CA THR A 33 -0.57 3.33 0.87
C THR A 33 -0.21 2.51 -0.37
N GLY A 34 1.08 2.33 -0.65
CA GLY A 34 1.53 1.49 -1.76
C GLY A 34 1.15 0.02 -1.57
N LEU A 35 1.03 -0.47 -0.33
CA LEU A 35 0.55 -1.82 -0.06
C LEU A 35 -0.98 -1.93 -0.26
N LEU A 36 -1.74 -0.86 0.04
CA LEU A 36 -3.18 -0.80 -0.24
C LEU A 36 -3.44 -0.94 -1.75
N TYR A 37 -2.81 -0.10 -2.57
CA TYR A 37 -2.98 -0.16 -4.04
C TYR A 37 -2.56 -1.52 -4.62
N ARG A 38 -1.50 -2.13 -4.08
CA ARG A 38 -1.08 -3.49 -4.47
C ARG A 38 -2.10 -4.55 -4.09
N ALA A 39 -2.73 -4.46 -2.92
CA ALA A 39 -3.79 -5.39 -2.55
C ALA A 39 -5.01 -5.24 -3.49
N VAL A 40 -5.37 -4.02 -3.88
CA VAL A 40 -6.41 -3.80 -4.90
C VAL A 40 -5.96 -4.38 -6.26
N GLY A 41 -4.75 -4.07 -6.73
CA GLY A 41 -4.21 -4.59 -7.98
C GLY A 41 -4.19 -6.12 -8.02
N ALA A 42 -3.84 -6.78 -6.91
CA ALA A 42 -3.88 -8.24 -6.81
C ALA A 42 -5.29 -8.83 -6.92
N LEU A 43 -6.33 -8.11 -6.46
CA LEU A 43 -7.73 -8.50 -6.64
C LEU A 43 -8.21 -8.22 -8.07
N VAL A 44 -7.77 -7.10 -8.67
CA VAL A 44 -8.05 -6.78 -10.08
C VAL A 44 -7.47 -7.84 -11.02
N LEU A 45 -6.24 -8.30 -10.76
CA LEU A 45 -5.64 -9.43 -11.50
C LEU A 45 -6.43 -10.73 -11.38
N LYS A 46 -7.27 -10.87 -10.34
CA LYS A 46 -8.20 -11.99 -10.15
C LYS A 46 -9.59 -11.72 -10.73
N GLY A 47 -9.77 -10.61 -11.44
CA GLY A 47 -11.02 -10.23 -12.11
C GLY A 47 -11.97 -9.35 -11.30
N ALA A 48 -11.53 -8.79 -10.17
CA ALA A 48 -12.35 -7.86 -9.41
C ALA A 48 -12.36 -6.45 -10.04
N GLU A 49 -13.51 -5.76 -9.95
CA GLU A 49 -13.60 -4.34 -10.31
C GLU A 49 -12.81 -3.46 -9.31
N PRO A 50 -11.97 -2.51 -9.76
CA PRO A 50 -11.14 -1.65 -8.93
C PRO A 50 -11.79 -1.06 -7.68
N VAL A 51 -12.91 -0.34 -7.85
CA VAL A 51 -13.59 0.35 -6.76
C VAL A 51 -14.24 -0.64 -5.80
N ALA A 52 -14.78 -1.75 -6.31
CA ALA A 52 -15.36 -2.80 -5.48
C ALA A 52 -14.28 -3.51 -4.64
N ALA A 53 -13.14 -3.82 -5.25
CA ALA A 53 -11.98 -4.38 -4.56
C ALA A 53 -11.46 -3.46 -3.45
N ALA A 54 -11.32 -2.15 -3.74
CA ALA A 54 -10.88 -1.17 -2.76
C ALA A 54 -11.84 -1.05 -1.57
N ARG A 55 -13.16 -1.01 -1.82
CA ARG A 55 -14.19 -0.94 -0.75
C ARG A 55 -14.27 -2.20 0.09
N GLY A 56 -13.92 -3.35 -0.49
CA GLY A 56 -13.93 -4.66 0.19
C GLY A 56 -12.61 -5.02 0.88
N LEU A 57 -11.60 -4.14 0.87
CA LEU A 57 -10.32 -4.43 1.52
C LEU A 57 -10.50 -4.60 3.03
N VAL A 58 -9.83 -5.62 3.55
CA VAL A 58 -9.68 -5.91 4.97
C VAL A 58 -8.19 -5.99 5.32
N PRO A 59 -7.78 -5.77 6.58
CA PRO A 59 -6.36 -5.76 6.96
C PRO A 59 -5.59 -7.01 6.52
N GLU A 60 -6.22 -8.18 6.57
CA GLU A 60 -5.65 -9.48 6.19
C GLU A 60 -5.26 -9.52 4.71
N ALA A 61 -5.92 -8.71 3.87
CA ALA A 61 -5.57 -8.61 2.46
C ALA A 61 -4.16 -8.02 2.24
N LEU A 62 -3.63 -7.25 3.19
CA LEU A 62 -2.30 -6.65 3.13
C LEU A 62 -1.18 -7.64 3.51
N GLU A 63 -1.54 -8.79 4.08
CA GLU A 63 -0.61 -9.84 4.47
C GLU A 63 -0.43 -10.89 3.36
N GLN A 64 -1.19 -10.79 2.27
CA GLN A 64 -1.11 -11.74 1.16
C GLN A 64 0.32 -11.84 0.59
N PRO A 65 0.84 -13.05 0.35
CA PRO A 65 2.12 -13.24 -0.32
C PRO A 65 2.09 -12.64 -1.73
N GLY A 66 3.23 -12.12 -2.19
CA GLY A 66 3.38 -11.69 -3.58
C GLY A 66 2.84 -10.28 -3.89
N LEU A 67 2.30 -9.53 -2.93
CA LEU A 67 1.84 -8.15 -3.17
C LEU A 67 2.94 -7.23 -3.74
N ARG A 68 4.21 -7.53 -3.47
CA ARG A 68 5.37 -6.77 -3.97
C ARG A 68 5.91 -7.30 -5.30
N SER A 69 5.24 -8.25 -5.95
CA SER A 69 5.67 -8.75 -7.26
C SER A 69 5.59 -7.64 -8.32
N PRO A 70 6.41 -7.70 -9.39
CA PRO A 70 6.34 -6.75 -10.49
C PRO A 70 4.94 -6.68 -11.12
N GLU A 71 4.27 -7.83 -11.29
CA GLU A 71 2.93 -7.94 -11.88
C GLU A 71 1.89 -7.19 -11.05
N VAL A 72 1.87 -7.40 -9.73
CA VAL A 72 0.94 -6.71 -8.83
C VAL A 72 1.29 -5.22 -8.75
N ALA A 73 2.57 -4.86 -8.78
CA ALA A 73 2.99 -3.46 -8.78
C ALA A 73 2.55 -2.72 -10.07
N GLN A 74 2.59 -3.40 -11.22
CA GLN A 74 2.09 -2.85 -12.48
C GLN A 74 0.56 -2.68 -12.42
N ALA A 75 -0.17 -3.73 -12.05
CA ALA A 75 -1.62 -3.67 -11.90
C ALA A 75 -2.02 -2.54 -10.95
N ALA A 76 -1.33 -2.39 -9.81
CA ALA A 76 -1.55 -1.33 -8.83
C ALA A 76 -1.37 0.10 -9.38
N SER A 77 -0.60 0.28 -10.45
CA SER A 77 -0.35 1.58 -11.08
C SER A 77 -1.44 1.97 -12.09
N GLU A 78 -2.32 1.04 -12.44
CA GLU A 78 -3.42 1.20 -13.40
C GLU A 78 -4.79 1.30 -12.71
N VAL A 79 -4.83 1.16 -11.39
CA VAL A 79 -6.05 1.20 -10.55
C VAL A 79 -6.42 2.60 -10.11
#